data_AF-A0A934QFA7-F1
#
_entry.id   AF-A0A934QFA7-F1
#
_cell.length_a   1.000
_cell.length_b   1.000
_cell.length_c   1.000
_cell.angle_alpha   90.00
_cell.angle_beta   90.00
_cell.angle_gamma   90.00
#
_symmetry.space_group_name_H-M   'P 1'
#
loop_
_entity.id
_entity.type
_entity.pdbx_description
1 polymer ?
#
loop_
_entity_poly.entity_id
_entity_poly.type
_entity_poly.pdbx_seq_one_letter_code
_entity_poly.pdbx_strand_id
1 'polypeptide(L)'
;MQLKNQDLQAVRNLCELIENRPALTSVESQKLKKRHFSEAASGMLSGQTYGEATGHRGMVDPSGGEEEFRQRLRSIDNNLSEHIEIVRDGVTHYYESGMYPAPYYAWRIAIILRKAKAYSLELRFLEAWNARRSDGLGKRYQDLAAREEKARTLAKNHG
;
A
#
# COMPACT_ATOMS: atom_id res chain seq x y z
N MET A 1 -10.20 -15.77 -13.15
CA MET A 1 -10.79 -14.64 -12.41
C MET A 1 -10.90 -13.47 -13.36
N GLN A 2 -12.06 -12.84 -13.47
CA GLN A 2 -12.28 -11.69 -14.34
C GLN A 2 -12.53 -10.46 -13.46
N LEU A 3 -11.77 -9.39 -13.67
CA LEU A 3 -11.92 -8.14 -12.95
C LEU A 3 -13.00 -7.28 -13.61
N LYS A 4 -13.73 -6.51 -12.81
CA LYS A 4 -14.70 -5.55 -13.34
C LYS A 4 -13.95 -4.33 -13.89
N ASN A 5 -14.54 -3.62 -14.85
CA ASN A 5 -13.94 -2.38 -15.38
C ASN A 5 -13.69 -1.34 -14.28
N GLN A 6 -14.57 -1.28 -13.29
CA GLN A 6 -14.40 -0.40 -12.12
C GLN A 6 -13.15 -0.74 -11.31
N ASP A 7 -12.82 -2.02 -11.16
CA ASP A 7 -11.62 -2.46 -10.44
C ASP A 7 -10.35 -2.03 -11.19
N LEU A 8 -10.33 -2.22 -12.51
CA LEU A 8 -9.21 -1.80 -13.36
C LEU A 8 -9.03 -0.28 -13.32
N GLN A 9 -10.14 0.47 -13.34
CA GLN A 9 -10.09 1.92 -13.23
C GLN A 9 -9.59 2.37 -11.86
N ALA A 10 -10.01 1.71 -10.78
CA ALA A 10 -9.54 2.02 -9.44
C ALA A 10 -8.02 1.82 -9.31
N VAL A 11 -7.46 0.77 -9.91
CA VAL A 11 -5.99 0.59 -9.95
C VAL A 11 -5.31 1.69 -10.77
N ARG A 12 -5.86 2.09 -11.92
CA ARG A 12 -5.30 3.21 -12.71
C ARG A 12 -5.27 4.51 -11.92
N ASN A 13 -6.37 4.84 -11.24
CA ASN A 13 -6.45 6.02 -10.39
C ASN A 13 -5.44 5.96 -9.24
N LEU A 14 -5.19 4.77 -8.68
CA LEU A 14 -4.15 4.57 -7.67
C LEU A 14 -2.75 4.79 -8.26
N CYS A 15 -2.46 4.27 -9.45
CA CYS A 15 -1.19 4.54 -10.14
C CYS A 15 -1.01 6.05 -10.35
N GLU A 16 -2.03 6.74 -10.86
CA GLU A 16 -2.00 8.19 -11.08
C GLU A 16 -1.75 8.98 -9.79
N LEU A 17 -2.36 8.57 -8.67
CA LEU A 17 -2.09 9.18 -7.36
C LEU A 17 -0.61 9.08 -6.97
N ILE A 18 0.01 7.93 -7.20
CA ILE A 18 1.41 7.65 -6.83
C ILE A 18 2.37 8.33 -7.82
N GLU A 19 2.03 8.35 -9.11
CA GLU A 19 2.83 8.94 -10.18
C GLU A 19 2.84 10.47 -10.09
N ASN A 20 1.70 11.11 -9.77
CA ASN A 20 1.56 12.57 -9.78
C ASN A 20 2.14 13.27 -8.55
N ARG A 21 2.62 12.54 -7.53
CA ARG A 21 3.25 13.13 -6.35
C ARG A 21 4.73 12.78 -6.29
N PRO A 22 5.65 13.75 -6.22
CA PRO A 22 7.07 13.45 -6.06
C PRO A 22 7.32 12.60 -4.80
N ALA A 23 8.39 11.80 -4.79
CA ALA A 23 8.78 11.11 -3.57
C ALA A 23 9.26 12.14 -2.53
N LEU A 24 8.98 11.91 -1.25
CA LEU A 24 9.53 12.75 -0.19
C LEU A 24 11.06 12.57 -0.16
N THR A 25 11.78 13.67 -0.02
CA THR A 25 13.21 13.59 0.31
C THR A 25 13.41 12.96 1.69
N SER A 26 14.59 12.40 1.95
CA SER A 26 14.90 11.82 3.26
C SER A 26 14.72 12.82 4.40
N VAL A 27 15.01 14.10 4.16
CA VAL A 27 14.86 15.19 5.14
C VAL A 27 13.38 15.46 5.44
N GLU A 28 12.54 15.57 4.40
CA GLU A 28 11.09 15.77 4.56
C GLU A 28 10.46 14.59 5.29
N SER A 29 10.77 13.37 4.86
CA SER A 29 10.27 12.14 5.51
C SER A 29 10.65 12.10 6.99
N GLN A 30 11.91 12.39 7.36
CA GLN A 30 12.33 12.41 8.76
C GLN A 30 11.64 13.50 9.58
N LYS A 31 11.45 14.70 9.03
CA LYS A 31 10.74 15.80 9.69
C LYS A 31 9.28 15.43 9.97
N LEU A 32 8.59 14.85 8.98
CA LEU A 32 7.21 14.41 9.12
C LEU A 32 7.10 13.26 10.13
N LYS A 33 8.01 12.28 10.08
CA LYS A 33 8.05 11.16 11.04
C LYS A 33 8.18 11.68 12.47
N LYS A 34 9.12 12.59 12.71
CA LYS A 34 9.34 13.17 14.05
C LYS A 34 8.10 13.87 14.58
N ARG A 35 7.42 14.67 13.73
CA ARG A 35 6.17 15.33 14.10
C ARG A 35 5.09 14.29 14.42
N HIS A 36 4.89 13.33 13.53
CA HIS A 36 3.88 12.29 13.67
C HIS A 36 4.07 11.47 14.95
N PHE A 37 5.29 11.05 15.26
CA PHE A 37 5.58 10.32 16.50
C PHE A 37 5.32 11.16 17.76
N SER A 38 5.60 12.47 17.71
CA SER A 38 5.30 13.37 18.83
C SER A 38 3.80 13.49 19.09
N GLU A 39 3.00 13.58 18.02
CA GLU A 39 1.53 13.64 18.10
C GLU A 39 0.96 12.30 18.60
N ALA A 40 1.40 11.17 18.02
CA ALA A 40 0.97 9.84 18.43
C ALA A 40 1.33 9.54 19.90
N ALA A 41 2.52 9.94 20.35
CA ALA A 41 2.95 9.76 21.73
C ALA A 41 2.03 10.50 22.72
N SER A 42 1.54 11.68 22.35
CA SER A 42 0.61 12.44 23.19
C SER A 42 -0.74 11.73 23.36
N GLY A 43 -1.25 11.12 22.28
CA GLY A 43 -2.44 10.26 22.33
C GLY A 43 -2.23 9.01 23.18
N MET A 44 -1.06 8.36 23.03
CA MET A 44 -0.72 7.17 23.81
C MET A 44 -0.58 7.45 25.32
N LEU A 45 0.00 8.59 25.70
CA LEU A 45 0.05 9.02 27.10
C LEU A 45 -1.34 9.30 27.68
N SER A 46 -2.33 9.55 26.83
CA SER A 46 -3.74 9.71 27.18
C SER A 46 -4.52 8.39 27.19
N GLY A 47 -3.85 7.25 27.00
CA GLY A 47 -4.45 5.90 27.06
C GLY A 47 -4.85 5.29 25.72
N GLN A 48 -4.56 5.94 24.59
CA GLN A 48 -4.83 5.39 23.26
C GLN A 48 -3.78 4.36 22.85
N THR A 49 -4.16 3.36 22.06
CA THR A 49 -3.20 2.56 21.29
C THR A 49 -2.55 3.41 20.20
N TYR A 50 -1.40 2.98 19.69
CA TYR A 50 -0.77 3.65 18.55
C TYR A 50 -1.71 3.71 17.33
N GLY A 51 -2.50 2.66 17.10
CA GLY A 51 -3.48 2.61 16.01
C GLY A 51 -4.55 3.69 16.16
N GLU A 52 -5.14 3.82 17.35
CA GLU A 52 -6.16 4.84 17.63
C GLU A 52 -5.57 6.26 17.55
N ALA A 53 -4.38 6.47 18.12
CA ALA A 53 -3.70 7.78 18.08
C ALA A 53 -3.31 8.21 16.66
N THR A 54 -3.22 7.26 15.72
CA THR A 54 -2.88 7.50 14.31
C THR A 54 -4.05 7.31 13.34
N GLY A 55 -5.23 6.96 13.85
CA GLY A 55 -6.44 6.72 13.06
C GLY A 55 -6.38 5.49 12.13
N HIS A 56 -5.57 4.47 12.47
CA HIS A 56 -5.43 3.21 11.73
C HIS A 56 -5.05 3.32 10.25
N ARG A 57 -4.41 4.44 9.85
CA ARG A 57 -4.21 4.74 8.43
C ARG A 57 -3.31 3.73 7.71
N GLY A 58 -3.73 3.35 6.51
CA GLY A 58 -3.03 2.36 5.68
C GLY A 58 -3.08 0.93 6.23
N MET A 59 -4.01 0.64 7.14
CA MET A 59 -4.24 -0.68 7.71
C MET A 59 -5.73 -1.01 7.76
N VAL A 60 -6.04 -2.28 7.92
CA VAL A 60 -7.38 -2.70 8.32
C VAL A 60 -7.59 -2.25 9.77
N ASP A 61 -8.72 -1.61 10.04
CA ASP A 61 -9.14 -1.25 11.40
C ASP A 61 -9.23 -2.51 12.28
N PRO A 62 -8.41 -2.63 13.34
CA PRO A 62 -8.44 -3.74 14.27
C PRO A 62 -9.39 -3.43 15.43
N SER A 63 -10.58 -2.86 15.18
CA SER A 63 -11.57 -2.55 16.23
C SER A 63 -12.01 -3.77 17.06
N GLY A 64 -11.51 -4.97 16.72
CA GLY A 64 -11.61 -6.22 17.47
C GLY A 64 -10.28 -6.83 17.89
N GLY A 65 -10.35 -7.95 18.63
CA GLY A 65 -9.16 -8.71 19.03
C GLY A 65 -8.39 -9.33 17.85
N GLU A 66 -7.24 -9.97 18.14
CA GLU A 66 -6.37 -10.56 17.11
C GLU A 66 -7.11 -11.54 16.17
N GLU A 67 -8.05 -12.33 16.69
CA GLU A 67 -8.81 -13.27 15.87
C GLU A 67 -9.73 -12.56 14.87
N GLU A 68 -10.39 -11.48 15.28
CA GLU A 68 -11.25 -10.68 14.39
C GLU A 68 -10.41 -9.99 13.31
N PHE A 69 -9.24 -9.48 13.68
CA PHE A 69 -8.28 -8.94 12.72
C PHE A 69 -7.84 -9.99 11.69
N ARG A 70 -7.49 -11.21 12.13
CA ARG A 70 -7.13 -12.32 11.23
C ARG A 70 -8.29 -12.74 10.34
N GLN A 71 -9.52 -12.78 10.87
CA GLN A 71 -10.72 -13.05 10.08
C GLN A 71 -10.93 -11.99 9.01
N ARG A 72 -10.76 -10.71 9.35
CA ARG A 72 -10.86 -9.62 8.38
C ARG A 72 -9.80 -9.79 7.30
N LEU A 73 -8.53 -9.99 7.63
CA LEU A 73 -7.48 -10.25 6.63
C LEU A 73 -7.82 -11.39 5.68
N ARG A 74 -8.38 -12.50 6.19
CA ARG A 74 -8.83 -13.63 5.35
C ARG A 74 -9.98 -13.24 4.43
N SER A 75 -10.97 -12.50 4.93
CA SER A 75 -12.15 -12.10 4.15
C SER A 75 -11.79 -11.19 2.97
N ILE A 76 -10.73 -10.39 3.10
CA ILE A 76 -10.32 -9.42 2.08
C ILE A 76 -9.26 -9.97 1.13
N ASP A 77 -8.77 -11.20 1.32
CA ASP A 77 -7.59 -11.73 0.63
C ASP A 77 -7.68 -11.57 -0.91
N ASN A 78 -8.86 -11.76 -1.50
CA ASN A 78 -9.12 -11.57 -2.93
C ASN A 78 -10.02 -10.35 -3.25
N ASN A 79 -10.27 -9.46 -2.29
CA ASN A 79 -11.03 -8.22 -2.48
C ASN A 79 -10.11 -7.10 -2.99
N LEU A 80 -10.03 -6.92 -4.30
CA LEU A 80 -9.15 -5.92 -4.91
C LEU A 80 -9.50 -4.49 -4.47
N SER A 81 -10.77 -4.13 -4.41
CA SER A 81 -11.21 -2.77 -4.07
C SER A 81 -10.75 -2.36 -2.66
N GLU A 82 -10.82 -3.29 -1.71
CA GLU A 82 -10.42 -3.03 -0.33
C GLU A 82 -8.89 -2.91 -0.18
N HIS A 83 -8.12 -3.73 -0.90
CA HIS A 83 -6.66 -3.53 -0.94
C HIS A 83 -6.28 -2.18 -1.54
N ILE A 84 -6.97 -1.73 -2.59
CA ILE A 84 -6.76 -0.41 -3.21
C ILE A 84 -7.06 0.70 -2.21
N GLU A 85 -8.14 0.59 -1.46
CA GLU A 85 -8.51 1.54 -0.41
C GLU A 85 -7.43 1.69 0.65
N ILE A 86 -6.98 0.56 1.19
CA ILE A 86 -5.93 0.53 2.22
C ILE A 86 -4.63 1.11 1.67
N VAL A 87 -4.25 0.75 0.45
CA VAL A 87 -3.02 1.29 -0.18
C VAL A 87 -3.14 2.78 -0.46
N ARG A 88 -4.28 3.26 -0.96
CA ARG A 88 -4.54 4.68 -1.21
C ARG A 88 -4.47 5.51 0.07
N ASP A 89 -5.07 5.01 1.15
CA ASP A 89 -5.02 5.67 2.45
C ASP A 89 -3.58 5.67 3.00
N GLY A 90 -2.87 4.54 2.90
CA GLY A 90 -1.47 4.45 3.31
C GLY A 90 -0.53 5.36 2.50
N VAL A 91 -0.75 5.50 1.19
CA VAL A 91 0.00 6.45 0.34
C VAL A 91 -0.30 7.89 0.75
N THR A 92 -1.57 8.23 0.99
CA THR A 92 -1.95 9.55 1.50
C THR A 92 -1.27 9.84 2.83
N HIS A 93 -1.31 8.88 3.75
CA HIS A 93 -0.69 8.98 5.06
C HIS A 93 0.83 9.16 4.98
N TYR A 94 1.52 8.47 4.07
CA TYR A 94 2.96 8.67 3.85
C TYR A 94 3.31 10.13 3.57
N TYR A 95 2.50 10.84 2.79
CA TYR A 95 2.74 12.26 2.51
C TYR A 95 2.47 13.17 3.72
N GLU A 96 1.69 12.72 4.70
CA GLU A 96 1.35 13.48 5.90
C GLU A 96 2.31 13.19 7.07
N SER A 97 2.76 11.95 7.20
CA SER A 97 3.55 11.44 8.34
C SER A 97 4.96 11.02 7.98
N GLY A 98 5.30 10.91 6.70
CA GLY A 98 6.56 10.34 6.22
C GLY A 98 6.68 8.83 6.39
N MET A 99 5.66 8.15 6.94
CA MET A 99 5.66 6.70 7.19
C MET A 99 5.23 5.92 5.96
N TYR A 100 6.09 5.04 5.45
CA TYR A 100 5.76 4.25 4.27
C TYR A 100 4.59 3.29 4.53
N PRO A 101 3.68 3.14 3.55
CA PRO A 101 2.61 2.15 3.65
C PRO A 101 3.17 0.73 3.70
N ALA A 102 2.46 -0.14 4.44
CA ALA A 102 2.83 -1.54 4.59
C ALA A 102 2.79 -2.26 3.22
N PRO A 103 3.78 -3.11 2.88
CA PRO A 103 3.88 -3.71 1.55
C PRO A 103 2.86 -4.81 1.28
N TYR A 104 2.22 -5.34 2.32
CA TYR A 104 1.33 -6.50 2.20
C TYR A 104 0.15 -6.25 1.25
N TYR A 105 -0.54 -5.12 1.39
CA TYR A 105 -1.71 -4.82 0.58
C TYR A 105 -1.34 -4.52 -0.88
N ALA A 106 -0.23 -3.82 -1.12
CA ALA A 106 0.32 -3.66 -2.47
C ALA A 106 0.70 -5.00 -3.12
N TRP A 107 1.28 -5.91 -2.34
CA TRP A 107 1.57 -7.28 -2.78
C TRP A 107 0.29 -8.05 -3.17
N ARG A 108 -0.80 -7.90 -2.40
CA ARG A 108 -2.10 -8.52 -2.73
C ARG A 108 -2.71 -7.96 -4.02
N ILE A 109 -2.69 -6.65 -4.23
CA ILE A 109 -3.12 -6.02 -5.50
C ILE A 109 -2.40 -6.67 -6.67
N ALA A 110 -1.08 -6.77 -6.59
CA ALA A 110 -0.27 -7.32 -7.66
C ALA A 110 -0.59 -8.82 -7.91
N ILE A 111 -0.82 -9.61 -6.86
CA ILE A 111 -1.28 -11.01 -6.97
C ILE A 111 -2.62 -11.11 -7.71
N ILE A 112 -3.57 -10.26 -7.35
CA ILE A 112 -4.91 -10.25 -7.94
C ILE A 112 -4.84 -9.90 -9.42
N LEU A 113 -4.09 -8.85 -9.79
CA LEU A 113 -3.88 -8.46 -11.19
C LEU A 113 -3.24 -9.58 -12.01
N ARG A 114 -2.24 -10.26 -11.46
CA ARG A 114 -1.60 -11.43 -12.10
C ARG A 114 -2.57 -12.56 -12.39
N LYS A 115 -3.38 -12.93 -11.39
CA LYS A 115 -4.40 -14.00 -11.52
C LYS A 115 -5.46 -13.65 -12.58
N ALA A 116 -5.72 -12.37 -12.78
CA ALA A 116 -6.61 -11.85 -13.83
C ALA A 116 -5.93 -11.66 -15.19
N LYS A 117 -4.63 -11.97 -15.31
CA LYS A 117 -3.80 -11.75 -16.51
C LYS A 117 -3.74 -10.28 -16.96
N ALA A 118 -3.98 -9.34 -16.05
CA ALA A 118 -3.90 -7.90 -16.31
C ALA A 118 -2.44 -7.40 -16.24
N TYR A 119 -1.54 -7.99 -17.03
CA TYR A 119 -0.09 -7.86 -16.85
C TYR A 119 0.43 -6.44 -17.05
N SER A 120 -0.08 -5.70 -18.04
CA SER A 120 0.34 -4.31 -18.29
C SER A 120 -0.05 -3.39 -17.13
N LEU A 121 -1.22 -3.62 -16.53
CA LEU A 121 -1.68 -2.86 -15.37
C LEU A 121 -0.94 -3.26 -14.08
N GLU A 122 -0.63 -4.55 -13.93
CA GLU A 122 0.25 -5.04 -12.85
C GLU A 122 1.64 -4.39 -12.92
N LEU A 123 2.24 -4.32 -14.11
CA LEU A 123 3.53 -3.68 -14.31
C LEU A 123 3.48 -2.20 -13.93
N ARG A 124 2.54 -1.43 -14.51
CA ARG A 124 2.39 0.00 -14.20
C ARG A 124 2.23 0.25 -12.71
N PHE A 125 1.40 -0.56 -12.03
CA PHE A 125 1.22 -0.46 -10.58
C PHE A 125 2.53 -0.70 -9.81
N LEU A 126 3.29 -1.73 -10.18
CA LEU A 126 4.55 -2.06 -9.52
C LEU A 126 5.63 -1.00 -9.77
N GLU A 127 5.72 -0.47 -10.99
CA GLU A 127 6.63 0.63 -11.33
C GLU A 127 6.30 1.88 -10.52
N ALA A 128 5.03 2.29 -10.49
CA ALA A 128 4.58 3.43 -9.69
C ALA A 128 4.91 3.22 -8.20
N TRP A 129 4.58 2.06 -7.65
CA TRP A 129 4.83 1.73 -6.25
C TRP A 129 6.32 1.70 -5.89
N ASN A 130 7.16 1.05 -6.70
CA ASN A 130 8.59 0.88 -6.40
C ASN A 130 9.40 2.14 -6.65
N ALA A 131 9.05 2.96 -7.66
CA ALA A 131 9.75 4.21 -7.96
C ALA A 131 9.72 5.21 -6.79
N ARG A 132 8.72 5.12 -5.91
CA ARG A 132 8.56 6.00 -4.75
C ARG A 132 9.26 5.52 -3.48
N ARG A 133 10.01 4.42 -3.54
CA ARG A 133 10.67 3.84 -2.38
C ARG A 133 12.15 4.22 -2.35
N SER A 134 12.52 5.08 -1.42
CA SER A 134 13.92 5.48 -1.22
C SER A 134 14.71 4.55 -0.29
N ASP A 135 14.06 3.76 0.58
CA ASP A 135 14.78 3.11 1.69
C ASP A 135 14.10 1.89 2.36
N GLY A 136 12.85 1.52 2.01
CA GLY A 136 12.11 0.57 2.86
C GLY A 136 12.80 -0.79 3.04
N LEU A 137 13.12 -1.11 4.29
CA LEU A 137 13.77 -2.34 4.72
C LEU A 137 12.71 -3.46 4.86
N GLY A 138 12.92 -4.60 4.19
CA GLY A 138 12.10 -5.80 4.43
C GLY A 138 11.97 -6.73 3.22
N LYS A 139 11.77 -8.03 3.49
CA LYS A 139 11.66 -9.07 2.45
C LYS A 139 10.53 -8.80 1.45
N ARG A 140 9.35 -8.38 1.92
CA ARG A 140 8.18 -8.11 1.04
C ARG A 140 8.42 -6.97 0.05
N TYR A 141 9.23 -6.02 0.45
CA TYR A 141 9.64 -4.91 -0.38
C TYR A 141 10.60 -5.36 -1.50
N GLN A 142 11.50 -6.30 -1.21
CA GLN A 142 12.35 -6.94 -2.22
C GLN A 142 11.53 -7.86 -3.14
N ASP A 143 10.57 -8.60 -2.57
CA ASP A 143 9.68 -9.47 -3.33
C ASP A 143 8.88 -8.65 -4.37
N LEU A 144 8.40 -7.45 -4.01
CA LEU A 144 7.70 -6.54 -4.92
C LEU A 144 8.58 -6.07 -6.09
N ALA A 145 9.86 -5.75 -5.83
CA ALA A 145 10.82 -5.42 -6.88
C ALA A 145 11.08 -6.61 -7.83
N ALA A 146 11.29 -7.81 -7.28
CA ALA A 146 11.45 -9.02 -8.09
C ALA A 146 10.19 -9.34 -8.91
N ARG A 147 9.02 -8.96 -8.43
CA ARG A 147 7.73 -9.16 -9.11
C ARG A 147 7.52 -8.17 -10.24
N GLU A 148 8.02 -6.94 -10.11
CA GLU A 148 8.04 -5.94 -11.17
C GLU A 148 8.79 -6.47 -12.39
N GLU A 149 10.00 -7.01 -12.18
CA GLU A 149 10.80 -7.59 -13.26
C GLU A 149 10.06 -8.71 -13.99
N LYS A 150 9.43 -9.61 -13.22
CA LYS A 150 8.58 -10.67 -13.80
C LYS A 150 7.35 -10.11 -14.54
N ALA A 151 6.74 -9.04 -14.03
CA ALA A 151 5.64 -8.36 -14.69
C ALA A 151 6.07 -7.73 -16.01
N ARG A 152 7.28 -7.15 -16.07
CA ARG A 152 7.87 -6.57 -17.27
C ARG A 152 8.00 -7.61 -18.39
N THR A 153 8.55 -8.78 -18.09
CA THR A 153 8.63 -9.88 -19.08
C THR A 153 7.26 -10.33 -19.56
N LEU A 154 6.30 -10.50 -18.65
CA LEU A 154 4.98 -11.02 -19.00
C LEU A 154 4.12 -10.00 -19.74
N ALA A 155 4.23 -8.71 -19.44
CA ALA A 155 3.60 -7.63 -20.21
C ALA A 155 4.17 -7.54 -21.62
N LYS A 156 5.47 -7.77 -21.82
CA LYS A 156 6.08 -7.80 -23.17
C LYS A 156 5.58 -8.98 -24.01
N ASN A 157 5.36 -10.14 -23.39
CA ASN A 157 5.01 -11.37 -24.10
C ASN A 157 3.50 -11.54 -24.34
N HIS A 158 2.66 -10.79 -23.64
CA HIS A 158 1.20 -10.98 -23.63
C HIS A 158 0.39 -9.67 -23.65
N GLY A 159 1.07 -8.52 -23.76
CA GLY A 159 0.46 -7.19 -23.78
C GLY A 159 0.28 -6.65 -25.18
#